data_AF-A0A1H9A931-F1
#
_entry.id   AF-A0A1H9A931-F1
#
_cell.length_a   1.000
_cell.length_b   1.000
_cell.length_c   1.000
_cell.angle_alpha   90.00
_cell.angle_beta   90.00
_cell.angle_gamma   90.00
#
_symmetry.space_group_name_H-M   'P 1'
#
loop_
_entity.id
_entity.type
_entity.pdbx_description
1 polymer ?
#
loop_
_entity_poly.entity_id
_entity_poly.type
_entity_poly.pdbx_seq_one_letter_code
_entity_poly.pdbx_strand_id
1 'polypeptide(L)'
;MKYSIILMALMTILFTPLTQASGRVPFGHQVIEVQNYSRATEQIAISGMISDGGTQALAATGFKTVIDLRTKNEGTAEEKALVDRAGMMYFNIPTVRIHAPDFNNELTQLLNE
;
A
#
# COMPACT_ATOMS: atom_id res chain seq x y z
N MET A 1 -15.15 32.82 -46.11
CA MET A 1 -15.53 31.48 -45.57
C MET A 1 -14.36 30.51 -45.48
N LYS A 2 -13.46 30.43 -46.48
CA LYS A 2 -12.32 29.49 -46.50
C LYS A 2 -11.38 29.62 -45.29
N TYR A 3 -11.06 30.85 -44.87
CA TYR A 3 -10.18 31.11 -43.72
C TYR A 3 -10.83 30.81 -42.36
N SER A 4 -12.16 30.82 -42.27
CA SER A 4 -12.89 30.48 -41.04
C SER A 4 -12.84 28.98 -40.75
N ILE A 5 -12.85 28.15 -41.80
CA ILE A 5 -12.70 26.69 -41.68
C ILE A 5 -11.27 26.34 -41.23
N ILE A 6 -10.27 27.03 -41.79
CA ILE A 6 -8.86 26.85 -41.40
C ILE A 6 -8.64 27.25 -39.94
N LEU A 7 -9.28 28.33 -39.47
CA LEU A 7 -9.18 28.79 -38.10
C LEU A 7 -9.81 27.81 -37.09
N MET A 8 -10.96 27.23 -37.43
CA MET A 8 -11.59 26.20 -36.58
C MET A 8 -10.76 24.91 -36.52
N ALA A 9 -10.17 24.49 -37.65
CA ALA A 9 -9.30 23.31 -37.69
C ALA A 9 -8.01 23.51 -36.86
N LEU A 10 -7.44 24.73 -36.86
CA LEU A 10 -6.26 25.05 -36.05
C LEU A 10 -6.59 25.05 -34.55
N MET A 11 -7.78 25.51 -34.17
CA MET A 11 -8.25 25.49 -32.78
C MET A 11 -8.44 24.07 -32.23
N THR A 12 -8.92 23.12 -33.04
CA THR A 12 -9.10 21.73 -32.59
C THR A 12 -7.79 21.01 -32.25
N ILE A 13 -6.66 21.42 -32.82
CA ILE A 13 -5.35 20.80 -32.54
C ILE A 13 -4.83 21.24 -31.16
N LEU A 14 -5.19 22.44 -30.69
CA LEU A 14 -4.79 23.00 -29.40
C LEU A 14 -5.50 22.37 -28.19
N PHE A 15 -6.59 21.62 -28.41
CA PHE A 15 -7.38 20.98 -27.35
C PHE A 15 -7.16 19.47 -27.25
N THR A 16 -6.15 18.91 -27.92
CA THR A 16 -5.82 17.50 -27.70
C THR A 16 -5.20 17.32 -26.31
N PRO A 17 -5.83 16.55 -25.39
CA PRO A 17 -5.19 16.27 -24.11
C PRO A 17 -3.94 15.42 -24.35
N LEU A 18 -2.78 15.93 -23.93
CA LEU A 18 -1.58 15.11 -23.79
C LEU A 18 -1.86 14.04 -22.73
N THR A 19 -2.19 12.82 -23.16
CA THR A 19 -2.19 11.66 -22.26
C THR A 19 -0.74 11.35 -21.91
N GLN A 20 -0.26 11.92 -20.82
CA GLN A 20 1.06 11.59 -20.28
C GLN A 20 0.98 10.18 -19.68
N ALA A 21 1.52 9.20 -20.40
CA ALA A 21 1.87 7.91 -19.82
C ALA A 21 3.14 8.10 -18.99
N SER A 22 3.00 8.42 -17.70
CA SER A 22 4.12 8.42 -16.75
C SER A 22 4.56 6.99 -16.49
N GLY A 23 5.45 6.48 -17.33
CA GLY A 23 6.26 5.31 -17.04
C GLY A 23 7.17 5.61 -15.84
N ARG A 24 6.89 4.91 -14.72
CA ARG A 24 7.52 4.97 -13.39
C ARG A 24 6.89 6.02 -12.46
N VAL A 25 6.27 5.49 -11.41
CA VAL A 25 5.42 6.15 -10.43
C VAL A 25 6.23 6.56 -9.20
N PRO A 26 6.28 7.85 -8.83
CA PRO A 26 6.62 8.25 -7.47
C PRO A 26 5.36 8.12 -6.62
N PHE A 27 5.03 6.91 -6.14
CA PHE A 27 3.95 6.75 -5.17
C PHE A 27 4.47 7.07 -3.77
N GLY A 28 4.66 8.36 -3.51
CA GLY A 28 5.25 8.85 -2.26
C GLY A 28 4.55 10.08 -1.71
N HIS A 29 3.21 10.14 -1.73
CA HIS A 29 2.54 10.90 -0.69
C HIS A 29 2.64 10.06 0.58
N GLN A 30 3.69 10.33 1.36
CA GLN A 30 3.86 9.78 2.70
C GLN A 30 2.56 10.04 3.47
N VAL A 31 1.89 8.99 3.92
CA VAL A 31 0.90 9.18 5.00
C VAL A 31 1.76 9.42 6.23
N ILE A 32 1.88 10.68 6.65
CA ILE A 32 2.83 11.16 7.67
C ILE A 32 2.74 10.33 8.97
N GLU A 33 1.55 9.83 9.26
CA GLU A 33 1.20 9.07 10.46
C GLU A 33 1.48 7.55 10.34
N VAL A 34 2.09 7.08 9.25
CA VAL A 34 2.39 5.67 9.02
C VAL A 34 3.90 5.45 8.89
N GLN A 35 4.48 4.71 9.83
CA GLN A 35 5.92 4.47 9.85
C GLN A 35 6.34 3.54 8.72
N ASN A 36 7.53 3.76 8.16
CA ASN A 36 8.11 2.93 7.10
C ASN A 36 7.15 2.66 5.93
N TYR A 37 6.34 3.66 5.57
CA TYR A 37 5.33 3.54 4.53
C TYR A 37 5.95 3.52 3.13
N SER A 38 5.59 2.53 2.33
CA SER A 38 5.92 2.45 0.91
C SER A 38 4.73 1.93 0.14
N ARG A 39 4.36 2.62 -0.94
CA ARG A 39 3.20 2.26 -1.75
C ARG A 39 3.68 1.59 -3.05
N ALA A 40 3.44 0.29 -3.17
CA ALA A 40 3.80 -0.50 -4.34
C ALA A 40 2.87 -0.25 -5.52
N THR A 41 1.57 -0.09 -5.24
CA THR A 41 0.53 0.28 -6.22
C THR A 41 -0.50 1.19 -5.57
N GLU A 42 -1.43 1.75 -6.34
CA GLU A 42 -2.54 2.55 -5.78
C GLU A 42 -3.36 1.80 -4.72
N GLN A 43 -3.38 0.47 -4.78
CA GLN A 43 -4.18 -0.41 -3.91
C GLN A 43 -3.35 -1.21 -2.91
N ILE A 44 -2.01 -1.19 -3.02
CA ILE A 44 -1.11 -1.97 -2.19
C ILE A 44 -0.04 -1.05 -1.60
N ALA A 45 -0.01 -0.99 -0.28
CA ALA A 45 1.07 -0.37 0.47
C ALA A 45 1.57 -1.32 1.57
N ILE A 46 2.82 -1.12 1.93
CA ILE A 46 3.48 -1.74 3.07
C ILE A 46 3.79 -0.66 4.09
N SER A 47 3.73 -1.01 5.36
CA SER A 47 4.08 -0.12 6.45
C SER A 47 4.69 -0.91 7.61
N GLY A 48 5.37 -0.18 8.49
CA GLY A 48 5.55 -0.61 9.87
C GLY A 48 4.29 -0.32 10.69
N MET A 49 4.49 0.06 11.94
CA MET A 49 3.42 0.43 12.87
C MET A 49 2.59 1.61 12.35
N ILE A 50 1.28 1.50 12.47
CA ILE A 50 0.34 2.57 12.15
C ILE A 50 0.15 3.40 13.43
N SER A 51 0.52 4.68 13.42
CA SER A 51 0.34 5.55 14.59
C SER A 51 -1.10 6.09 14.68
N ASP A 52 -1.44 6.72 15.81
CA ASP A 52 -2.74 7.35 16.00
C ASP A 52 -3.06 8.34 14.86
N GLY A 53 -4.23 8.19 14.24
CA GLY A 53 -4.65 8.97 13.07
C GLY A 53 -4.29 8.32 11.73
N GLY A 54 -3.23 7.51 11.68
CA GLY A 54 -2.74 6.91 10.44
C GLY A 54 -3.76 5.95 9.81
N THR A 55 -4.57 5.27 10.61
CA THR A 55 -5.61 4.38 10.10
C THR A 55 -6.74 5.15 9.41
N GLN A 56 -7.12 6.32 9.96
CA GLN A 56 -8.12 7.20 9.35
C GLN A 56 -7.59 7.82 8.05
N ALA A 57 -6.31 8.23 8.04
CA ALA A 57 -5.67 8.72 6.84
C ALA A 57 -5.61 7.64 5.74
N LEU A 58 -5.26 6.40 6.10
CA LEU A 58 -5.29 5.27 5.16
C LEU A 58 -6.71 5.02 4.62
N ALA A 59 -7.73 5.02 5.47
CA ALA A 59 -9.13 4.87 5.06
C ALA A 59 -9.57 5.99 4.10
N ALA A 60 -9.17 7.23 4.35
CA ALA A 60 -9.47 8.39 3.51
C ALA A 60 -8.82 8.29 2.12
N THR A 61 -7.68 7.61 2.00
CA THR A 61 -7.04 7.32 0.70
C THR A 61 -7.68 6.14 -0.05
N GLY A 62 -8.69 5.50 0.53
CA GLY A 62 -9.46 4.43 -0.12
C GLY A 62 -9.06 3.01 0.26
N PHE A 63 -8.02 2.82 1.09
CA PHE A 63 -7.69 1.50 1.61
C PHE A 63 -8.84 0.93 2.46
N LYS A 64 -9.08 -0.37 2.34
CA LYS A 64 -10.18 -1.07 3.03
C LYS A 64 -9.72 -2.17 3.97
N THR A 65 -8.45 -2.56 3.89
CA THR A 65 -7.94 -3.74 4.58
C THR A 65 -6.55 -3.46 5.14
N VAL A 66 -6.32 -3.89 6.38
CA VAL A 66 -5.00 -4.01 6.99
C VAL A 66 -4.70 -5.50 7.19
N ILE A 67 -3.53 -5.93 6.72
CA ILE A 67 -2.99 -7.27 6.94
C ILE A 67 -1.79 -7.14 7.85
N ASP A 68 -1.91 -7.61 9.09
CA ASP A 68 -0.85 -7.60 10.08
C ASP A 68 -0.11 -8.94 10.07
N LEU A 69 1.19 -8.89 9.80
CA LEU A 69 2.06 -10.06 9.72
C LEU A 69 2.78 -10.37 11.04
N ARG A 70 2.56 -9.56 12.08
CA ARG A 70 3.18 -9.73 13.39
C ARG A 70 2.47 -10.81 14.20
N THR A 71 3.18 -11.36 15.18
CA THR A 71 2.61 -12.22 16.21
C THR A 71 1.79 -11.40 17.21
N LYS A 72 0.85 -12.05 17.92
CA LYS A 72 -0.01 -11.38 18.92
C LYS A 72 0.77 -10.70 20.04
N ASN A 73 1.99 -11.15 20.32
CA ASN A 73 2.84 -10.61 21.39
C ASN A 73 3.49 -9.26 21.02
N GLU A 74 3.37 -8.82 19.77
CA GLU A 74 3.95 -7.58 19.24
C GLU A 74 2.97 -6.39 19.26
N GLY A 75 1.90 -6.46 20.06
CA GLY A 75 1.00 -5.32 20.31
C GLY A 75 -0.08 -5.10 19.25
N THR A 76 -0.62 -6.18 18.67
CA THR A 76 -1.58 -6.09 17.54
C THR A 76 -3.01 -5.68 17.94
N ALA A 77 -3.36 -5.77 19.23
CA ALA A 77 -4.73 -5.55 19.71
C ALA A 77 -5.19 -4.08 19.59
N GLU A 78 -4.31 -3.14 19.89
CA GLU A 78 -4.61 -1.70 19.86
C GLU A 78 -4.81 -1.22 18.42
N GLU A 79 -3.93 -1.65 17.51
CA GLU A 79 -4.02 -1.35 16.09
C GLU A 79 -5.31 -1.94 15.48
N LYS A 80 -5.67 -3.18 15.85
CA LYS A 80 -6.96 -3.76 15.43
C LYS A 80 -8.13 -2.87 15.81
N ALA A 81 -8.17 -2.35 17.04
CA ALA A 81 -9.25 -1.48 17.49
C ALA A 81 -9.30 -0.14 16.72
N LEU A 82 -8.14 0.40 16.32
CA LEU A 82 -8.06 1.57 15.44
C LEU A 82 -8.61 1.29 14.04
N VAL A 83 -8.24 0.14 13.46
CA VAL A 83 -8.69 -0.32 12.13
C VAL A 83 -10.19 -0.55 12.08
N ASP A 84 -10.74 -1.23 13.10
CA ASP A 84 -12.17 -1.47 13.19
C ASP A 84 -12.95 -0.13 13.32
N ARG A 85 -12.46 0.82 14.12
CA ARG A 85 -13.07 2.16 14.27
C ARG A 85 -13.03 2.99 12.99
N ALA A 86 -12.00 2.80 12.16
CA ALA A 86 -11.89 3.45 10.85
C ALA A 86 -12.80 2.82 9.77
N GLY A 87 -13.56 1.76 10.11
CA GLY A 87 -14.42 1.06 9.16
C GLY A 87 -13.65 0.21 8.15
N MET A 88 -12.41 -0.16 8.48
CA MET A 88 -11.56 -1.03 7.67
C MET A 88 -11.60 -2.47 8.21
N MET A 89 -11.25 -3.43 7.36
CA MET A 89 -11.09 -4.83 7.75
C MET A 89 -9.68 -5.09 8.27
N TYR A 90 -9.57 -5.88 9.34
CA TYR A 90 -8.28 -6.27 9.93
C TYR A 90 -8.11 -7.79 9.87
N PHE A 91 -7.00 -8.24 9.28
CA PHE A 91 -6.59 -9.65 9.29
C PHE A 91 -5.20 -9.78 9.89
N ASN A 92 -5.04 -10.66 10.87
CA ASN A 92 -3.72 -11.00 11.40
C ASN A 92 -3.30 -12.38 10.89
N ILE A 93 -2.25 -12.42 10.07
CA ILE A 93 -1.65 -13.63 9.50
C ILE A 93 -0.20 -13.65 10.01
N PRO A 94 0.04 -14.13 11.25
CA PRO A 94 1.36 -14.04 11.86
C PRO A 94 2.37 -14.86 11.06
N THR A 95 3.45 -14.20 10.63
CA THR A 95 4.59 -14.86 10.01
C THR A 95 5.72 -14.92 11.02
N VAL A 96 6.18 -16.12 11.36
CA VAL A 96 7.44 -16.27 12.09
C VAL A 96 8.58 -16.08 11.11
N ARG A 97 9.58 -15.30 11.49
CA ARG A 97 10.82 -15.23 10.72
C ARG A 97 11.50 -16.60 10.87
N ILE A 98 11.38 -17.45 9.85
CA ILE A 98 12.20 -18.66 9.78
C ILE A 98 13.63 -18.18 9.55
N HIS A 99 14.48 -18.32 10.57
CA HIS A 99 15.91 -18.16 10.38
C HIS A 99 16.35 -19.34 9.51
N ALA A 100 16.93 -19.07 8.33
CA ALA A 100 17.31 -20.13 7.38
C ALA A 100 18.16 -21.26 8.00
N PRO A 101 19.06 -20.99 8.97
CA PRO A 101 19.75 -22.03 9.75
C PRO A 101 18.84 -22.96 10.56
N ASP A 102 17.72 -22.47 11.11
CA ASP A 102 16.82 -23.26 11.96
C ASP A 102 16.11 -24.35 11.14
N PHE A 103 15.82 -24.06 9.86
CA PHE A 103 15.23 -25.03 8.94
C PHE A 103 16.15 -26.21 8.65
N ASN A 104 17.46 -25.95 8.52
CA ASN A 104 18.45 -27.00 8.26
C ASN A 104 18.67 -27.88 9.49
N ASN A 105 18.58 -27.31 10.70
CA ASN A 105 18.73 -28.06 11.94
C ASN A 105 17.52 -28.99 12.18
N GLU A 106 16.29 -28.52 11.93
CA GLU A 106 15.08 -29.35 12.03
C GLU A 106 15.06 -30.48 10.98
N LEU A 107 15.45 -30.19 9.73
CA LEU A 107 15.58 -31.23 8.70
C LEU A 107 16.66 -32.26 9.04
N THR A 108 17.79 -31.82 9.61
CA THR A 108 18.86 -32.73 10.02
C THR A 108 18.44 -33.63 11.18
N GLN A 109 17.61 -33.12 12.10
CA GLN A 109 17.06 -33.94 13.18
C GLN A 109 16.08 -35.00 12.65
N LEU A 110 15.17 -34.62 11.75
CA LEU A 110 14.19 -35.53 11.15
C LEU A 110 14.81 -36.61 10.24
N LEU A 111 16.01 -36.38 9.72
CA LEU A 111 16.73 -37.33 8.86
C LEU A 111 17.66 -38.27 9.62
N ASN A 112 17.91 -38.01 10.91
CA ASN A 112 18.80 -38.81 11.76
C ASN A 112 18.04 -39.59 12.86
N GLU A 113 16.70 -39.55 12.84
CA GLU A 113 15.79 -40.44 13.59
C GLU A 113 15.31 -41.58 12.68
#